data_AF-A0A1Q6FL15-F1
#
_entry.id   AF-A0A1Q6FL15-F1
#
_cell.length_a   1.000
_cell.length_b   1.000
_cell.length_c   1.000
_cell.angle_alpha   90.00
_cell.angle_beta   90.00
_cell.angle_gamma   90.00
#
_symmetry.space_group_name_H-M   'P 1'
#
loop_
_entity.id
_entity.type
_entity.pdbx_description
1 polymer ?
#
loop_
_entity_poly.entity_id
_entity_poly.type
_entity_poly.pdbx_seq_one_letter_code
_entity_poly.pdbx_strand_id
1 'polypeptide(L)'
;MALPAIVAAVFTLLHYRRGGIFIPLALVASAAGDLMGAQHIFIAQVAYFALAHVFYIVDFSRAASWRGRWARLAALAVVAGGYLWLILSHIESAAEMAAVGIYGVIIFLMAACAVTQVRRHAVWYAVAALLFVFSDGLIVFNKYVAAVPCEDVLVMVTYYAAQGMFAYLMIGRNMSRD
;
A
#
# COMPACT_ATOMS: atom_id res chain seq x y z
N MET A 1 5.99 7.31 15.15
CA MET A 1 5.15 6.66 14.12
C MET A 1 5.93 6.18 12.89
N ALA A 2 7.17 6.63 12.60
CA ALA A 2 7.93 6.09 11.45
C ALA A 2 8.88 4.91 11.77
N LEU A 3 9.15 4.63 13.05
CA LEU A 3 10.21 3.71 13.48
C LEU A 3 10.09 2.28 12.90
N PRO A 4 8.90 1.62 12.90
CA PRO A 4 8.80 0.27 12.35
C PRO A 4 9.04 0.22 10.83
N ALA A 5 8.58 1.23 10.09
CA ALA A 5 8.83 1.35 8.65
C ALA A 5 10.32 1.54 8.35
N ILE A 6 11.02 2.36 9.15
CA ILE A 6 12.47 2.55 9.04
C ILE A 6 13.22 1.25 9.35
N VAL A 7 12.85 0.54 10.41
CA VAL A 7 13.48 -0.75 10.76
C VAL A 7 13.28 -1.78 9.65
N ALA A 8 12.07 -1.88 9.09
CA ALA A 8 11.79 -2.75 7.96
C ALA A 8 12.59 -2.33 6.71
N ALA A 9 12.71 -1.04 6.44
CA ALA A 9 13.50 -0.51 5.33
C ALA A 9 14.98 -0.90 5.47
N VAL A 10 15.58 -0.63 6.63
CA VAL A 10 16.98 -0.99 6.91
C VAL A 10 17.16 -2.51 6.79
N PHE A 11 16.28 -3.30 7.40
CA PHE A 11 16.39 -4.75 7.39
C PHE A 11 16.29 -5.32 5.96
N THR A 12 15.36 -4.82 5.15
CA THR A 12 15.22 -5.23 3.75
C THR A 12 16.37 -4.74 2.86
N LEU A 13 16.94 -3.55 3.12
CA LEU A 13 18.16 -3.06 2.46
C LEU A 13 19.35 -3.98 2.73
N LEU A 14 19.52 -4.44 3.97
CA LEU A 14 20.61 -5.35 4.35
C LEU A 14 20.50 -6.74 3.69
N HIS A 15 19.28 -7.18 3.38
CA HIS A 15 18.99 -8.47 2.75
C HIS A 15 18.62 -8.36 1.26
N TYR A 16 18.86 -7.20 0.66
CA TYR A 16 18.56 -6.95 -0.74
C TYR A 16 19.52 -7.69 -1.67
N ARG A 17 18.98 -8.28 -2.75
CA ARG A 17 19.73 -8.87 -3.87
C ARG A 17 19.22 -8.30 -5.20
N ARG A 18 20.09 -8.28 -6.23
CA ARG A 18 19.79 -7.73 -7.57
C ARG A 18 18.35 -8.08 -8.01
N GLY A 19 17.48 -7.08 -8.07
CA GLY A 19 16.10 -7.19 -8.56
C GLY A 19 14.97 -6.94 -7.55
N GLY A 20 15.22 -6.91 -6.24
CA GLY A 20 14.26 -6.54 -5.18
C GLY A 20 14.33 -5.13 -4.55
N ILE A 21 14.94 -4.10 -5.18
CA ILE A 21 15.27 -2.81 -4.51
C ILE A 21 14.03 -1.97 -4.22
N PHE A 22 12.97 -2.25 -4.97
CA PHE A 22 11.72 -1.50 -4.91
C PHE A 22 10.99 -1.69 -3.58
N ILE A 23 11.09 -2.85 -2.92
CA ILE A 23 10.46 -3.06 -1.61
C ILE A 23 11.13 -2.19 -0.53
N PRO A 24 12.47 -2.18 -0.39
CA PRO A 24 13.14 -1.23 0.49
C PRO A 24 12.84 0.24 0.17
N LEU A 25 12.84 0.63 -1.11
CA LEU A 25 12.51 2.00 -1.52
C LEU A 25 11.06 2.37 -1.15
N ALA A 26 10.13 1.42 -1.28
CA ALA A 26 8.75 1.60 -0.85
C ALA A 26 8.64 1.83 0.66
N LEU A 27 9.42 1.09 1.47
CA LEU A 27 9.45 1.25 2.93
C LEU A 27 10.08 2.59 3.34
N VAL A 28 11.14 3.04 2.66
CA VAL A 28 11.72 4.38 2.88
C VAL A 28 10.71 5.48 2.53
N ALA A 29 10.04 5.37 1.38
CA ALA A 29 9.00 6.32 0.99
C ALA A 29 7.81 6.30 1.98
N SER A 30 7.42 5.13 2.47
CA SER A 30 6.36 5.02 3.49
C SER A 30 6.77 5.69 4.81
N ALA A 31 8.01 5.50 5.25
CA ALA A 31 8.54 6.19 6.42
C ALA A 31 8.56 7.71 6.25
N ALA A 32 8.88 8.22 5.06
CA ALA A 32 8.77 9.64 4.76
C ALA A 32 7.31 10.14 4.81
N GLY A 33 6.36 9.32 4.33
CA GLY A 33 4.92 9.55 4.48
C GLY A 33 4.51 9.67 5.94
N ASP A 34 4.96 8.74 6.79
CA ASP A 34 4.71 8.77 8.24
C ASP A 34 5.23 10.05 8.90
N LEU A 35 6.40 10.55 8.47
CA LEU A 35 6.96 11.81 8.97
C LEU A 35 6.11 13.01 8.57
N MET A 36 5.61 13.06 7.32
CA MET A 36 4.72 14.13 6.88
C MET A 36 3.36 14.08 7.58
N GLY A 37 2.85 12.87 7.83
CA GLY A 37 1.62 12.66 8.62
C GLY A 37 1.77 13.13 10.07
N ALA A 38 2.90 12.85 10.70
CA ALA A 38 3.22 13.33 12.05
C ALA A 38 3.36 14.87 12.13
N GLN A 39 3.63 15.53 11.00
CA GLN A 39 3.64 16.99 10.87
C GLN A 39 2.29 17.57 10.41
N HIS A 40 1.26 16.73 10.26
CA HIS A 40 -0.07 17.11 9.77
C HIS A 40 -0.07 17.69 8.34
N ILE A 41 0.91 17.33 7.51
CA ILE A 41 1.03 17.78 6.12
C ILE A 41 0.40 16.74 5.18
N PHE A 42 -0.93 16.74 5.09
CA PHE A 42 -1.71 15.68 4.42
C PHE A 42 -1.32 15.43 2.95
N ILE A 43 -1.19 16.48 2.14
CA ILE A 43 -0.86 16.30 0.71
C ILE A 43 0.54 15.68 0.53
N ALA A 44 1.51 16.10 1.35
CA ALA A 44 2.86 15.54 1.31
C ALA A 44 2.86 14.08 1.80
N GLN A 45 2.11 13.77 2.86
CA GLN A 45 1.91 12.40 3.34
C GLN A 45 1.37 11.49 2.23
N VAL A 46 0.28 11.90 1.56
CA VAL A 46 -0.33 11.16 0.46
C VAL A 46 0.65 10.99 -0.71
N ALA A 47 1.44 12.02 -1.04
CA ALA A 47 2.42 11.95 -2.11
C ALA A 47 3.54 10.91 -1.84
N TYR A 48 4.07 10.85 -0.61
CA TYR A 48 5.07 9.87 -0.25
C TYR A 48 4.51 8.44 -0.18
N PHE A 49 3.30 8.26 0.31
CA PHE A 49 2.64 6.94 0.23
C PHE A 49 2.34 6.55 -1.22
N ALA A 50 1.96 7.50 -2.08
CA ALA A 50 1.76 7.22 -3.51
C ALA A 50 3.06 6.69 -4.13
N LEU A 51 4.18 7.35 -3.83
CA LEU A 51 5.50 6.93 -4.27
C LEU A 51 5.86 5.53 -3.75
N ALA A 52 5.54 5.23 -2.49
CA ALA A 52 5.74 3.89 -1.93
C ALA A 52 4.98 2.82 -2.74
N HIS A 53 3.70 3.07 -3.04
CA HIS A 53 2.88 2.15 -3.82
C HIS A 53 3.32 2.02 -5.27
N VAL A 54 3.86 3.07 -5.88
CA VAL A 54 4.50 2.97 -7.21
C VAL A 54 5.66 1.98 -7.16
N PHE A 55 6.51 2.02 -6.14
CA PHE A 55 7.58 1.02 -6.01
C PHE A 55 7.04 -0.40 -5.79
N TYR A 56 6.00 -0.58 -4.98
CA TYR A 56 5.32 -1.88 -4.85
C TYR A 56 4.77 -2.38 -6.19
N ILE A 57 4.12 -1.51 -6.98
CA ILE A 57 3.62 -1.84 -8.33
C ILE A 57 4.75 -2.30 -9.23
N VAL A 58 5.88 -1.58 -9.26
CA VAL A 58 7.04 -1.95 -10.09
C VAL A 58 7.60 -3.32 -9.70
N ASP A 59 7.65 -3.68 -8.41
CA ASP A 59 8.03 -5.03 -8.01
C ASP A 59 6.96 -6.06 -8.40
N PHE A 60 5.70 -5.82 -8.04
CA PHE A 60 4.63 -6.82 -8.14
C PHE A 60 4.24 -7.12 -9.58
N SER A 61 4.20 -6.10 -10.45
CA SER A 61 3.86 -6.20 -11.87
C SER A 61 4.77 -7.18 -12.63
N ARG A 62 6.03 -7.34 -12.22
CA ARG A 62 7.00 -8.27 -12.85
C ARG A 62 6.60 -9.73 -12.83
N ALA A 63 5.67 -10.10 -11.96
CA ALA A 63 5.12 -11.46 -11.92
C ALA A 63 3.59 -11.45 -11.69
N ALA A 64 2.93 -10.33 -11.96
CA ALA A 64 1.48 -10.28 -12.09
C ALA A 64 1.08 -10.91 -13.44
N SER A 65 -0.01 -11.67 -13.46
CA SER A 65 -0.57 -12.16 -14.72
C SER A 65 -2.09 -11.99 -14.73
N TRP A 66 -2.63 -11.39 -15.77
CA TRP A 66 -4.04 -11.00 -15.83
C TRP A 66 -4.94 -12.15 -16.32
N ARG A 67 -4.36 -13.08 -17.07
CA ARG A 67 -5.06 -14.19 -17.71
C ARG A 67 -5.70 -15.10 -16.66
N GLY A 68 -7.00 -15.35 -16.81
CA GLY A 68 -7.77 -16.20 -15.90
C GLY A 68 -8.10 -15.56 -14.54
N ARG A 69 -7.85 -14.26 -14.35
CA ARG A 69 -8.10 -13.55 -13.08
C ARG A 69 -9.04 -12.37 -13.18
N TRP A 70 -9.76 -12.25 -14.31
CA TRP A 70 -10.73 -11.18 -14.57
C TRP A 70 -11.80 -11.07 -13.48
N ALA A 71 -12.30 -12.18 -12.95
CA ALA A 71 -13.28 -12.14 -11.86
C ALA A 71 -12.75 -11.45 -10.60
N ARG A 72 -11.48 -11.70 -10.22
CA ARG A 72 -10.85 -11.05 -9.05
C ARG A 72 -10.63 -9.57 -9.30
N LEU A 73 -10.20 -9.22 -10.51
CA LEU A 73 -9.98 -7.83 -10.92
C LEU A 73 -11.29 -7.06 -10.98
N ALA A 74 -12.36 -7.66 -11.49
CA ALA A 74 -13.69 -7.07 -11.52
C ALA A 74 -14.23 -6.87 -10.10
N ALA A 75 -14.12 -7.87 -9.23
CA ALA A 75 -14.51 -7.74 -7.83
C ALA A 75 -13.74 -6.63 -7.12
N LEU A 76 -12.42 -6.58 -7.30
CA LEU A 76 -11.58 -5.50 -6.77
C LEU A 76 -12.00 -4.14 -7.33
N ALA A 77 -12.23 -4.02 -8.64
CA ALA A 77 -12.62 -2.77 -9.28
C ALA A 77 -13.98 -2.26 -8.81
N VAL A 78 -14.95 -3.15 -8.57
CA VAL A 78 -16.27 -2.78 -8.04
C VAL A 78 -16.13 -2.23 -6.61
N VAL A 79 -15.42 -2.96 -5.74
CA VAL A 79 -15.21 -2.53 -4.34
C VAL A 79 -14.41 -1.24 -4.30
N ALA A 80 -13.29 -1.17 -5.04
CA ALA A 80 -12.43 -0.01 -5.13
C ALA A 80 -13.15 1.22 -5.69
N GLY A 81 -13.89 1.05 -6.79
CA GLY A 81 -14.63 2.11 -7.44
C GLY A 81 -15.76 2.64 -6.56
N GLY A 82 -16.53 1.75 -5.92
CA GLY A 82 -17.57 2.15 -4.98
C GLY A 82 -17.01 2.90 -3.77
N TYR A 83 -15.90 2.41 -3.20
CA TYR A 83 -15.25 3.05 -2.06
C TYR A 83 -14.66 4.42 -2.43
N LEU A 84 -13.96 4.51 -3.57
CA LEU A 84 -13.37 5.76 -4.03
C LEU A 84 -14.46 6.80 -4.34
N TRP A 85 -15.56 6.38 -4.97
CA TRP A 85 -16.70 7.26 -5.22
C TRP A 85 -17.30 7.79 -3.91
N LEU A 86 -17.46 6.93 -2.90
CA LEU A 86 -17.94 7.33 -1.56
C LEU A 86 -17.01 8.37 -0.92
N ILE A 87 -15.70 8.16 -0.94
CA ILE A 87 -14.73 9.09 -0.35
C ILE A 87 -14.74 10.42 -1.11
N LEU A 88 -14.61 10.39 -2.44
CA LEU A 88 -14.45 11.59 -3.25
C LEU A 88 -15.70 12.49 -3.22
N SER A 89 -16.89 11.94 -3.00
CA SER A 89 -18.12 12.73 -2.88
C SER A 89 -18.20 13.58 -1.60
N HIS A 90 -17.31 13.33 -0.62
CA HIS A 90 -17.24 14.06 0.64
C HIS A 90 -16.06 15.06 0.69
N ILE A 91 -15.24 15.14 -0.36
CA ILE A 91 -14.08 16.05 -0.38
C ILE A 91 -14.44 17.35 -1.10
N GLU A 92 -14.44 18.47 -0.36
CA GLU A 92 -14.72 19.79 -0.93
C GLU A 92 -13.50 20.41 -1.63
N SER A 93 -12.30 20.15 -1.12
CA SER A 93 -11.05 20.71 -1.66
C SER A 93 -10.66 20.01 -2.97
N ALA A 94 -10.62 20.77 -4.08
CA ALA A 94 -10.21 20.22 -5.37
C ALA A 94 -8.79 19.62 -5.36
N ALA A 95 -7.87 20.21 -4.59
CA ALA A 95 -6.51 19.71 -4.45
C ALA A 95 -6.47 18.38 -3.68
N GLU A 96 -7.21 18.27 -2.58
CA GLU A 96 -7.28 17.02 -1.81
C GLU A 96 -8.05 15.93 -2.57
N MET A 97 -9.11 16.30 -3.29
CA MET A 97 -9.88 15.37 -4.13
C MET A 97 -8.99 14.79 -5.23
N ALA A 98 -8.19 15.62 -5.90
CA ALA A 98 -7.21 15.16 -6.88
C ALA A 98 -6.14 14.26 -6.23
N ALA A 99 -5.57 14.67 -5.10
CA ALA A 99 -4.55 13.90 -4.40
C ALA A 99 -5.07 12.51 -3.96
N VAL A 100 -6.23 12.46 -3.31
CA VAL A 100 -6.87 11.22 -2.85
C VAL A 100 -7.32 10.35 -4.02
N GLY A 101 -7.85 10.96 -5.10
CA GLY A 101 -8.25 10.24 -6.31
C GLY A 101 -7.08 9.56 -7.00
N ILE A 102 -5.99 10.29 -7.24
CA ILE A 102 -4.75 9.76 -7.83
C ILE A 102 -4.17 8.67 -6.93
N TYR A 103 -4.10 8.92 -5.63
CA TYR A 103 -3.62 7.96 -4.65
C TYR A 103 -4.44 6.68 -4.64
N GLY A 104 -5.77 6.81 -4.62
CA GLY A 104 -6.72 5.69 -4.67
C GLY A 104 -6.47 4.79 -5.88
N VAL A 105 -6.32 5.38 -7.06
CA VAL A 105 -5.98 4.61 -8.27
C VAL A 105 -4.67 3.85 -8.12
N ILE A 106 -3.63 4.50 -7.57
CA ILE A 106 -2.31 3.88 -7.37
C ILE A 106 -2.40 2.70 -6.39
N ILE A 107 -3.00 2.89 -5.22
CA ILE A 107 -3.08 1.81 -4.22
C ILE A 107 -3.94 0.63 -4.69
N PHE A 108 -5.02 0.90 -5.44
CA PHE A 108 -5.82 -0.17 -6.04
C PHE A 108 -5.10 -0.88 -7.17
N LEU A 109 -4.27 -0.18 -7.96
CA LEU A 109 -3.41 -0.81 -8.95
C LEU A 109 -2.35 -1.71 -8.27
N MET A 110 -1.76 -1.26 -7.16
CA MET A 110 -0.87 -2.08 -6.33
C MET A 110 -1.58 -3.36 -5.86
N ALA A 111 -2.80 -3.23 -5.33
CA ALA A 111 -3.62 -4.37 -4.92
C ALA A 111 -3.95 -5.30 -6.09
N ALA A 112 -4.26 -4.75 -7.27
CA ALA A 112 -4.51 -5.53 -8.49
C ALA A 112 -3.27 -6.37 -8.88
N CYS A 113 -2.07 -5.77 -8.86
CA CYS A 113 -0.83 -6.49 -9.09
C CYS A 113 -0.58 -7.58 -8.02
N ALA A 114 -0.90 -7.31 -6.76
CA ALA A 114 -0.72 -8.24 -5.66
C ALA A 114 -1.68 -9.45 -5.74
N VAL A 115 -2.97 -9.22 -6.00
CA VAL A 115 -3.97 -10.31 -6.09
C VAL A 115 -3.84 -11.17 -7.36
N THR A 116 -3.12 -10.67 -8.36
CA THR A 116 -2.82 -11.37 -9.61
C THR A 116 -1.39 -11.92 -9.70
N GLN A 117 -0.63 -11.81 -8.61
CA GLN A 117 0.72 -12.33 -8.48
C GLN A 117 0.78 -13.85 -8.70
N VAL A 118 1.80 -14.35 -9.40
CA VAL A 118 2.05 -15.80 -9.61
C VAL A 118 3.26 -16.34 -8.87
N ARG A 119 3.94 -15.51 -8.07
CA ARG A 119 5.05 -15.96 -7.21
C ARG A 119 4.60 -17.02 -6.21
N ARG A 120 5.58 -17.80 -5.71
CA ARG A 120 5.41 -18.59 -4.49
C ARG A 120 4.87 -17.67 -3.38
N HIS A 121 3.92 -18.17 -2.59
CA HIS A 121 3.24 -17.40 -1.54
C HIS A 121 2.36 -16.23 -2.04
N ALA A 122 1.85 -16.28 -3.29
CA ALA A 122 0.97 -15.25 -3.87
C ALA A 122 -0.23 -14.83 -2.98
N VAL A 123 -0.84 -15.77 -2.26
CA VAL A 123 -1.95 -15.46 -1.34
C VAL A 123 -1.55 -14.44 -0.27
N TRP A 124 -0.32 -14.51 0.22
CA TRP A 124 0.18 -13.61 1.26
C TRP A 124 0.50 -12.21 0.73
N TYR A 125 0.87 -12.08 -0.55
CA TYR A 125 0.91 -10.77 -1.20
C TYR A 125 -0.47 -10.13 -1.28
N ALA A 126 -1.50 -10.90 -1.61
CA ALA A 126 -2.88 -10.40 -1.66
C ALA A 126 -3.38 -9.97 -0.28
N VAL A 127 -3.18 -10.80 0.76
CA VAL A 127 -3.56 -10.47 2.14
C VAL A 127 -2.87 -9.19 2.60
N ALA A 128 -1.55 -9.07 2.41
CA ALA A 128 -0.80 -7.87 2.78
C ALA A 128 -1.31 -6.62 2.04
N ALA A 129 -1.57 -6.72 0.73
CA ALA A 129 -2.10 -5.60 -0.04
C ALA A 129 -3.50 -5.16 0.40
N LEU A 130 -4.38 -6.11 0.74
CA LEU A 130 -5.72 -5.80 1.25
C LEU A 130 -5.68 -5.18 2.64
N LEU A 131 -4.75 -5.60 3.51
CA LEU A 131 -4.51 -4.94 4.79
C LEU A 131 -4.03 -3.50 4.59
N PHE A 132 -3.14 -3.26 3.62
CA PHE A 132 -2.66 -1.91 3.30
C PHE A 132 -3.78 -1.02 2.75
N VAL A 133 -4.59 -1.53 1.81
CA VAL A 133 -5.77 -0.82 1.30
C VAL A 133 -6.75 -0.49 2.42
N PHE A 134 -6.98 -1.42 3.34
CA PHE A 134 -7.84 -1.19 4.49
C PHE A 134 -7.28 -0.12 5.43
N SER A 135 -5.99 -0.19 5.79
CA SER A 135 -5.29 0.82 6.57
C SER A 135 -5.49 2.22 6.00
N ASP A 136 -5.15 2.42 4.73
CA ASP A 136 -5.18 3.76 4.14
C ASP A 136 -6.60 4.23 3.84
N GLY A 137 -7.50 3.28 3.59
CA GLY A 137 -8.93 3.53 3.50
C GLY A 137 -9.48 4.14 4.79
N LEU A 138 -9.09 3.63 5.96
CA LEU A 138 -9.52 4.16 7.25
C LEU A 138 -9.09 5.62 7.46
N ILE A 139 -7.88 6.00 7.05
CA ILE A 139 -7.37 7.39 7.16
C ILE A 139 -8.31 8.35 6.43
N VAL A 140 -8.61 8.09 5.16
CA VAL A 140 -9.46 8.98 4.36
C VAL A 140 -10.93 8.91 4.77
N PHE A 141 -11.41 7.76 5.25
CA PHE A 141 -12.77 7.64 5.77
C PHE A 141 -12.97 8.45 7.04
N ASN A 142 -12.03 8.33 7.99
CA ASN A 142 -12.04 9.07 9.24
C ASN A 142 -11.94 10.58 9.01
N LYS A 143 -11.14 11.00 8.01
CA LYS A 143 -10.98 12.41 7.66
C LYS A 143 -12.21 13.04 7.00
N TYR A 144 -12.89 12.34 6.08
CA TYR A 144 -13.92 12.95 5.23
C TYR A 144 -15.34 12.43 5.42
N VAL A 145 -15.53 11.19 5.88
CA VAL A 145 -16.87 10.56 5.92
C VAL A 145 -17.43 10.53 7.33
N ALA A 146 -16.76 9.83 8.25
CA ALA A 146 -17.24 9.70 9.62
C ALA A 146 -16.10 9.29 10.56
N ALA A 147 -16.17 9.74 11.82
CA ALA A 147 -15.20 9.38 12.84
C ALA A 147 -15.15 7.87 13.06
N VAL A 148 -13.94 7.31 13.02
CA VAL A 148 -13.67 5.89 13.25
C VAL A 148 -13.14 5.71 14.68
N PRO A 149 -13.81 4.92 15.54
CA PRO A 149 -13.30 4.62 16.86
C PRO A 149 -11.96 3.89 16.80
N CYS A 150 -10.98 4.33 17.60
CA CYS A 150 -9.65 3.73 17.68
C CYS A 150 -8.90 3.67 16.32
N GLU A 151 -9.16 4.64 15.43
CA GLU A 151 -8.59 4.68 14.08
C GLU A 151 -7.06 4.56 14.07
N ASP A 152 -6.36 5.34 14.89
CA ASP A 152 -4.89 5.29 15.01
C ASP A 152 -4.37 3.85 15.21
N VAL A 153 -5.02 3.07 16.07
CA VAL A 153 -4.61 1.69 16.37
C VAL A 153 -4.92 0.77 15.19
N LEU A 154 -6.11 0.89 14.61
CA LEU A 154 -6.53 0.06 13.47
C LEU A 154 -5.65 0.28 12.25
N VAL A 155 -5.37 1.55 11.94
CA VAL A 155 -4.47 1.95 10.85
C VAL A 155 -3.07 1.41 11.12
N MET A 156 -2.46 1.72 12.27
CA MET A 156 -1.08 1.31 12.54
C MET A 156 -0.88 -0.21 12.55
N VAL A 157 -1.80 -0.96 13.14
CA VAL A 157 -1.70 -2.44 13.18
C VAL A 157 -1.78 -3.02 11.76
N THR A 158 -2.74 -2.58 10.96
CA THR A 158 -2.93 -3.11 9.60
C THR A 158 -1.84 -2.65 8.63
N TYR A 159 -1.39 -1.40 8.76
CA TYR A 159 -0.26 -0.81 8.05
C TYR A 159 1.05 -1.58 8.28
N TYR A 160 1.46 -1.73 9.55
CA TYR A 160 2.73 -2.42 9.85
C TYR A 160 2.67 -3.91 9.57
N ALA A 161 1.51 -4.55 9.74
CA ALA A 161 1.32 -5.94 9.32
C ALA A 161 1.55 -6.08 7.82
N ALA A 162 0.96 -5.20 7.00
CA ALA A 162 1.15 -5.21 5.55
C ALA A 162 2.63 -5.01 5.15
N GLN A 163 3.29 -3.99 5.72
CA GLN A 163 4.70 -3.73 5.46
C GLN A 163 5.62 -4.87 5.89
N GLY A 164 5.41 -5.41 7.09
CA GLY A 164 6.16 -6.55 7.62
C GLY A 164 6.01 -7.78 6.75
N MET A 165 4.79 -8.06 6.25
CA MET A 165 4.54 -9.16 5.33
C MET A 165 5.24 -8.94 3.98
N PHE A 166 5.19 -7.74 3.40
CA PHE A 166 5.92 -7.45 2.15
C PHE A 166 7.43 -7.60 2.32
N ALA A 167 7.99 -7.12 3.43
CA ALA A 167 9.39 -7.29 3.77
C ALA A 167 9.75 -8.79 3.91
N TYR A 168 8.98 -9.55 4.69
CA TYR A 168 9.20 -10.98 4.90
C TYR A 168 9.15 -11.78 3.59
N LEU A 169 8.14 -11.52 2.75
CA LEU A 169 7.99 -12.17 1.45
C LEU A 169 9.15 -11.86 0.50
N MET A 170 9.66 -10.62 0.53
CA MET A 170 10.85 -10.23 -0.23
C MET A 170 12.08 -11.01 0.22
N ILE A 171 12.31 -11.14 1.52
CA ILE A 171 13.47 -11.84 2.08
C ILE A 171 13.39 -13.34 1.78
N GLY A 172 12.22 -13.96 2.00
CA GLY A 172 11.98 -15.37 1.65
C GLY A 172 12.26 -15.67 0.18
N ARG A 173 11.87 -14.76 -0.72
CA ARG A 173 12.16 -14.85 -2.17
C ARG A 173 13.67 -14.76 -2.48
N ASN A 174 14.43 -14.00 -1.72
CA ASN A 174 15.87 -13.84 -1.93
C ASN A 174 16.66 -15.06 -1.41
N MET A 175 16.19 -15.70 -0.32
CA MET A 175 16.81 -16.91 0.23
C MET A 175 16.52 -18.16 -0.61
N SER A 176 15.34 -18.26 -1.24
CA SER A 176 14.98 -19.44 -2.05
C SER A 176 15.60 -19.47 -3.45
N ARG A 177 16.44 -18.49 -3.80
CA ARG A 177 17.17 -18.42 -5.08
C ARG A 177 18.60 -18.94 -4.98
N ASP A 178 19.02 -19.34 -3.78
CA ASP A 178 20.20 -20.15 -3.51
C ASP A 178 19.82 -21.64 -3.52
#